data_AF-A0A8A3S7A8-F1
#
_entry.id   AF-A0A8A3S7A8-F1
#
_cell.length_a   1.000
_cell.length_b   1.000
_cell.length_c   1.000
_cell.angle_alpha   90.00
_cell.angle_beta   90.00
_cell.angle_gamma   90.00
#
_symmetry.space_group_name_H-M   'P 1'
#
loop_
_entity.id
_entity.type
_entity.pdbx_description
1 polymer ?
#
loop_
_entity_poly.entity_id
_entity_poly.type
_entity_poly.pdbx_seq_one_letter_code
_entity_poly.pdbx_strand_id
1 'polypeptide(L)'
;MQRLLNEFFTPEECEMVERARRARVETQYYVAGDVSGTYAERLAQQVPRFLVKCRGIVDGLNEREVQALRERYRVLIEESGERQ
;
A
#
# COMPACT_ATOMS: atom_id res chain seq x y z
N MET A 1 2.85 3.18 4.35
CA MET A 1 3.52 2.54 3.17
C MET A 1 4.69 3.35 2.60
N GLN A 2 4.54 4.65 2.35
CA GLN A 2 5.55 5.44 1.62
C GLN A 2 6.98 5.38 2.19
N ARG A 3 7.16 5.30 3.51
CA ARG A 3 8.51 5.24 4.11
C ARG A 3 9.27 3.94 3.88
N LEU A 4 8.55 2.83 3.68
CA LEU A 4 9.16 1.51 3.56
C LEU A 4 9.26 1.06 2.09
N LEU A 5 8.28 1.45 1.27
CA LEU A 5 8.11 0.88 -0.07
C LEU A 5 8.27 1.90 -1.20
N ASN A 6 8.74 3.12 -0.92
CA ASN A 6 9.05 4.15 -1.92
C ASN A 6 10.11 3.72 -2.95
N GLU A 7 11.00 2.79 -2.57
CA GLU A 7 11.97 2.19 -3.49
C GLU A 7 11.29 1.31 -4.56
N PHE A 8 10.07 0.84 -4.30
CA PHE A 8 9.34 -0.11 -5.16
C PHE A 8 8.13 0.51 -5.86
N PHE A 9 7.46 1.48 -5.23
CA PHE A 9 6.22 2.07 -5.73
C PHE A 9 6.32 3.59 -5.86
N THR A 10 5.64 4.13 -6.86
CA THR A 10 5.55 5.59 -7.02
C THR A 10 4.68 6.21 -5.92
N PRO A 11 4.80 7.52 -5.66
CA PRO A 11 3.93 8.21 -4.72
C PRO A 11 2.44 8.03 -5.05
N GLU A 12 2.07 8.02 -6.33
CA GLU A 12 0.70 7.85 -6.81
C GLU A 12 0.17 6.43 -6.53
N GLU A 13 1.01 5.41 -6.74
CA GLU A 13 0.66 4.02 -6.40
C GLU A 13 0.47 3.86 -4.88
N CYS A 14 1.33 4.49 -4.07
CA CYS A 14 1.18 4.49 -2.62
C CYS A 14 -0.13 5.19 -2.19
N GLU A 15 -0.45 6.34 -2.78
CA GLU A 15 -1.68 7.08 -2.48
C GLU A 15 -2.92 6.28 -2.91
N MET A 16 -2.87 5.62 -4.06
CA MET A 16 -3.94 4.75 -4.56
C MET A 16 -4.29 3.68 -3.52
N VAL A 17 -3.28 2.98 -2.97
CA VAL A 17 -3.52 1.92 -1.98
C VAL A 17 -4.02 2.49 -0.65
N GLU A 18 -3.50 3.63 -0.17
CA GLU A 18 -4.01 4.27 1.05
C GLU A 18 -5.46 4.77 0.90
N ARG A 19 -5.83 5.32 -0.26
CA ARG A 19 -7.22 5.69 -0.56
C ARG A 19 -8.12 4.46 -0.65
N ALA A 20 -7.68 3.39 -1.31
CA ALA A 20 -8.44 2.15 -1.41
C ALA A 20 -8.64 1.50 -0.04
N ARG A 21 -7.62 1.54 0.82
CA ARG A 21 -7.71 1.07 2.21
C ARG A 21 -8.73 1.87 3.01
N ARG A 22 -8.71 3.21 2.92
CA ARG A 22 -9.68 4.08 3.59
C ARG A 22 -11.11 3.82 3.10
N ALA A 23 -11.33 3.81 1.78
CA ALA A 23 -12.64 3.51 1.21
C ALA A 23 -13.19 2.16 1.68
N ARG A 24 -12.35 1.12 1.74
CA ARG A 24 -12.72 -0.19 2.29
C ARG A 24 -13.14 -0.09 3.75
N VAL A 25 -12.33 0.57 4.60
CA VAL A 25 -12.63 0.75 6.03
C VAL A 25 -13.95 1.50 6.21
N GLU A 26 -14.12 2.63 5.52
CA GLU A 26 -15.31 3.47 5.66
C GLU A 26 -16.58 2.78 5.15
N THR A 27 -16.50 2.02 4.05
CA THR A 27 -17.61 1.18 3.55
C THR A 27 -17.96 0.08 4.55
N GLN A 28 -16.95 -0.57 5.14
CA GLN A 28 -17.14 -1.65 6.11
C GLN A 28 -17.84 -1.19 7.39
N TYR A 29 -17.62 0.06 7.81
CA TYR A 29 -18.26 0.65 8.98
C TYR A 29 -19.51 1.47 8.65
N TYR A 30 -19.99 1.46 7.40
CA TYR A 30 -21.12 2.27 6.92
C TYR A 30 -20.96 3.78 7.21
N VAL A 31 -19.72 4.26 7.32
CA VAL A 31 -19.40 5.67 7.63
C VAL A 31 -19.21 6.50 6.35
N ALA A 32 -18.91 5.87 5.21
CA ALA A 32 -18.78 6.57 3.92
C ALA A 32 -20.11 6.68 3.17
N GLY A 33 -20.37 7.91 2.68
CA GLY A 33 -21.19 8.14 1.50
C GLY A 33 -20.52 7.57 0.25
N ASP A 34 -21.33 7.26 -0.75
CA ASP A 34 -20.98 6.60 -2.02
C ASP A 34 -19.54 6.82 -2.49
N VAL A 35 -18.78 5.74 -2.69
CA VAL A 35 -17.46 5.83 -3.35
C VAL A 35 -17.70 6.31 -4.77
N SER A 36 -17.07 7.42 -5.18
CA SER A 36 -17.36 7.98 -6.50
C SER A 36 -17.11 6.96 -7.61
N GLY A 37 -18.07 6.80 -8.53
CA GLY A 37 -17.93 5.86 -9.65
C GLY A 37 -16.66 6.10 -10.48
N THR A 38 -16.25 7.36 -10.61
CA THR A 38 -15.00 7.77 -11.27
C THR A 38 -13.74 7.27 -10.55
N TYR A 39 -13.76 7.17 -9.23
CA TYR A 39 -12.66 6.59 -8.46
C TYR A 39 -12.63 5.06 -8.62
N ALA A 40 -13.80 4.41 -8.57
CA ALA A 40 -13.91 2.96 -8.77
C ALA A 40 -13.42 2.51 -10.16
N GLU A 41 -13.80 3.22 -11.23
CA GLU A 41 -13.34 2.93 -12.59
C GLU A 41 -11.83 3.10 -12.75
N ARG A 42 -11.28 4.19 -12.22
CA ARG A 42 -9.82 4.42 -12.22
C ARG A 42 -9.08 3.32 -11.47
N LEU A 43 -9.60 2.91 -10.32
CA LEU A 43 -9.03 1.83 -9.52
C LEU A 43 -9.05 0.51 -10.31
N ALA A 44 -10.17 0.17 -10.97
CA ALA A 44 -10.30 -1.03 -11.79
C ALA A 44 -9.28 -1.07 -12.94
N GLN A 45 -8.91 0.07 -13.51
CA GLN A 45 -7.89 0.16 -14.57
C GLN A 45 -6.46 0.04 -14.03
N GLN A 46 -6.20 0.55 -12.82
CA GLN A 46 -4.85 0.63 -12.25
C GLN A 46 -4.44 -0.64 -11.49
N VAL A 47 -5.38 -1.26 -10.77
CA VAL A 47 -5.12 -2.42 -9.91
C VAL A 47 -4.47 -3.60 -10.64
N PRO A 48 -4.90 -4.03 -11.84
CA PRO A 48 -4.28 -5.16 -12.52
C PRO A 48 -2.78 -4.94 -12.77
N ARG A 49 -2.40 -3.74 -13.23
CA ARG A 49 -0.99 -3.37 -13.47
C ARG A 49 -0.21 -3.33 -12.17
N PHE A 50 -0.81 -2.77 -11.12
CA PHE A 50 -0.22 -2.73 -9.78
C PHE A 50 0.06 -4.14 -9.23
N LEU A 51 -0.88 -5.07 -9.38
CA LEU A 51 -0.72 -6.46 -8.91
C LEU A 51 0.37 -7.22 -9.66
N VAL A 52 0.48 -7.03 -10.98
CA VAL A 52 1.58 -7.59 -11.78
C VAL A 52 2.93 -7.06 -11.30
N LYS A 53 3.00 -5.76 -11.01
CA LYS A 53 4.20 -5.14 -10.43
C LYS A 53 4.56 -5.71 -9.06
N CYS A 54 3.59 -5.87 -8.17
CA CYS A 54 3.80 -6.52 -6.86
C CYS A 54 4.41 -7.92 -7.02
N ARG A 55 3.87 -8.72 -7.94
CA ARG A 55 4.43 -10.03 -8.24
C ARG A 55 5.88 -9.94 -8.72
N GLY A 56 6.18 -9.06 -9.67
CA GLY A 56 7.54 -8.88 -10.18
C GLY A 56 8.54 -8.46 -9.10
N ILE A 57 8.10 -7.62 -8.16
CA ILE A 57 8.92 -7.24 -6.99
C ILE A 57 9.19 -8.47 -6.12
N VAL A 58 8.15 -9.21 -5.74
CA VAL A 58 8.29 -10.39 -4.87
C VAL A 58 9.15 -11.47 -5.52
N ASP A 59 8.95 -11.74 -6.81
CA ASP A 59 9.74 -12.71 -7.57
C ASP A 59 11.22 -12.30 -7.70
N GLY A 60 11.51 -10.99 -7.60
CA GLY A 60 12.87 -10.44 -7.67
C GLY A 60 13.59 -10.33 -6.33
N LEU A 61 12.90 -10.51 -5.21
CA LEU A 61 13.49 -10.40 -3.88
C LEU A 61 14.11 -11.73 -3.44
N ASN A 62 15.33 -11.68 -2.92
CA ASN A 62 15.96 -12.81 -2.25
C ASN A 62 15.75 -12.77 -0.72
N GLU A 63 16.06 -13.87 -0.04
CA GLU A 63 15.86 -14.00 1.41
C GLU A 63 16.57 -12.89 2.20
N ARG A 64 17.78 -12.49 1.81
CA ARG A 64 18.52 -11.43 2.52
C ARG A 64 17.81 -10.09 2.42
N GLU A 65 17.30 -9.75 1.25
CA GLU A 65 16.54 -8.51 1.01
C GLU A 65 15.21 -8.52 1.76
N VAL A 66 14.54 -9.67 1.79
CA VAL A 66 13.31 -9.85 2.59
C VAL A 66 13.58 -9.64 4.08
N GLN A 67 14.67 -10.19 4.61
CA GLN A 67 15.03 -9.99 6.02
C GLN A 67 15.39 -8.52 6.32
N ALA A 68 16.12 -7.86 5.42
CA ALA A 68 16.41 -6.43 5.56
C ALA A 68 15.13 -5.57 5.56
N LEU A 69 14.15 -5.90 4.70
CA LEU A 69 12.85 -5.23 4.68
C LEU A 69 12.06 -5.44 5.98
N ARG A 70 12.08 -6.66 6.53
CA ARG A 70 11.44 -6.98 7.82
C ARG A 70 12.06 -6.19 8.97
N GLU A 71 13.38 -6.08 9.00
CA GLU A 71 14.08 -5.33 10.03
C GLU A 71 13.76 -3.83 9.94
N ARG A 72 13.84 -3.25 8.73
CA ARG A 72 13.42 -1.85 8.48
C ARG A 72 11.98 -1.61 8.93
N TYR A 73 11.08 -2.55 8.66
CA TYR A 73 9.68 -2.44 9.08
C TYR A 73 9.52 -2.47 10.61
N ARG A 74 10.27 -3.33 11.32
CA ARG A 74 10.25 -3.38 12.79
C ARG A 74 10.67 -2.04 13.40
N VAL A 75 11.81 -1.49 12.95
CA VAL A 75 12.31 -0.19 13.42
C VAL A 75 11.26 0.91 13.20
N LEU A 76 10.63 0.93 12.02
CA LEU A 76 9.58 1.92 11.73
C LEU A 76 8.34 1.78 12.62
N ILE A 77 7.98 0.56 13.05
CA ILE A 77 6.90 0.34 14.01
C ILE A 77 7.28 0.90 15.37
N GLU A 78 8.48 0.57 15.87
CA GLU A 78 8.99 1.03 17.17
C GLU A 78 9.02 2.56 17.23
N GLU A 79 9.60 3.22 16.21
CA GLU A 79 9.63 4.68 16.09
C GLU A 79 8.24 5.35 16.02
N SER A 80 7.22 4.62 15.56
CA SER A 80 5.85 5.11 15.47
C SER A 80 5.05 4.90 16.76
N GLY A 81 5.44 3.91 17.58
CA GLY A 81 4.89 3.65 18.90
C GLY A 81 5.45 4.59 19.97
N GLU A 82 6.72 4.99 19.87
CA GLU A 82 7.36 5.93 20.81
C GLU A 82 6.88 7.39 20.65
N ARG A 83 6.09 7.70 19.61
CA ARG A 83 5.52 9.03 19.34
C ARG A 83 4.05 9.18 19.79
N GLN A 84 3.50 8.19 20.49
CA GLN A 84 2.17 8.25 21.13
C GLN A 84 2.32 8.46 22.63
#